data_AF-A0A3A8TTN0-F1
#
_entry.id   AF-A0A3A8TTN0-F1
#
_cell.length_a   1.000
_cell.length_b   1.000
_cell.length_c   1.000
_cell.angle_alpha   90.00
_cell.angle_beta   90.00
_cell.angle_gamma   90.00
#
_symmetry.space_group_name_H-M   'P 1'
#
loop_
_entity.id
_entity.type
_entity.pdbx_description
1 polymer ?
#
loop_
_entity_poly.entity_id
_entity_poly.type
_entity_poly.pdbx_seq_one_letter_code
_entity_poly.pdbx_strand_id
1 'polypeptide(L)'
;MAHILLIILYLVTVGLSAYSCGWLLLRAERNGTTGALAACQLLVILWCIPQLFGGFPMTKGEKYLIYGISYLGISLIGPAWLAFSSLYCQKRPKRTVWVLLFGLSVLHYLAFLTNEYHHLFYRRFEADEVAYGQVFYIHMCYTYLCVLGGLAVVMREFRKKRVAALHMAVILLSAAVPLVFNILYISGLAGTPFDLTPLAFAISSFLMLLAVLRYDFLDVNALAFGQIFSSITEGVAVYNVRGTVVYCNQAAAAWLGIQAGDHFSRIRERLASQGLAVEEGRELLEEDAEYALEAGGRIRIRQYIRRSRNKTLIAGTFLLTDVGEYYERLQQSRELAVAAQRLAIEQERNRIAQEVHDTTGHTLTMVQSLLRLARVEWEKENARLVREEREEENARLAREEREEENARLAREEREEENARLARAEQGEENAGLARAEREEENAGLARAEQGEGNIRLANG
;
A
#
# COMPACT_ATOMS: atom_id res chain seq x y z
N MET A 1 39.90 -57.43 -34.11
CA MET A 1 38.84 -57.28 -33.09
C MET A 1 39.07 -56.03 -32.22
N ALA A 2 40.17 -55.94 -31.46
CA ALA A 2 40.42 -54.80 -30.56
C ALA A 2 40.46 -53.41 -31.24
N HIS A 3 41.13 -53.27 -32.39
CA HIS A 3 41.16 -52.00 -33.13
C HIS A 3 39.78 -51.54 -33.62
N ILE A 4 38.96 -52.46 -34.12
CA ILE A 4 37.59 -52.16 -34.57
C ILE A 4 36.74 -51.68 -33.39
N LEU A 5 36.87 -52.33 -32.23
CA LEU A 5 36.19 -51.93 -31.01
C LEU A 5 36.58 -50.51 -30.57
N LEU A 6 37.87 -50.16 -30.64
CA LEU A 6 38.35 -48.81 -30.33
C LEU A 6 37.79 -47.76 -31.29
N ILE A 7 37.76 -48.04 -32.59
CA ILE A 7 37.17 -47.13 -33.58
C ILE A 7 35.68 -46.89 -33.28
N ILE A 8 34.92 -47.96 -33.02
CA ILE A 8 33.51 -47.86 -32.64
C ILE A 8 33.36 -46.98 -31.39
N LEU A 9 34.22 -47.20 -30.40
CA LEU A 9 34.20 -46.46 -29.15
C LEU A 9 34.48 -44.96 -29.33
N TYR A 10 35.49 -44.62 -30.13
CA TYR A 10 35.79 -43.24 -30.48
C TYR A 10 34.64 -42.59 -31.25
N LEU A 11 34.02 -43.30 -32.19
CA LEU A 11 32.85 -42.81 -32.95
C LEU A 11 31.66 -42.56 -32.03
N VAL A 12 31.36 -43.46 -31.09
CA VAL A 12 30.31 -43.27 -30.09
C VAL A 12 30.59 -42.05 -29.21
N THR A 13 31.84 -41.89 -28.77
CA THR A 13 32.27 -40.74 -27.96
C THR A 13 32.08 -39.42 -28.71
N VAL A 14 32.57 -39.35 -29.95
CA VAL A 14 32.43 -38.17 -30.81
C VAL A 14 30.96 -37.90 -31.11
N GLY A 15 30.15 -38.92 -31.40
CA GLY A 15 28.72 -38.79 -31.66
C GLY A 15 27.94 -38.24 -30.46
N LEU A 16 28.16 -38.78 -29.26
CA LEU A 16 27.50 -38.31 -28.02
C LEU A 16 27.95 -36.89 -27.66
N SER A 17 29.25 -36.59 -27.79
CA SER A 17 29.80 -35.27 -27.52
C SER A 17 29.27 -34.23 -28.53
N ALA A 18 29.20 -34.59 -29.82
CA ALA A 18 28.67 -33.73 -30.87
C ALA A 18 27.16 -33.50 -30.72
N TYR A 19 26.40 -34.54 -30.37
CA TYR A 19 24.97 -34.42 -30.10
C TYR A 19 24.72 -33.51 -28.89
N SER A 20 25.41 -33.74 -27.76
CA SER A 20 25.26 -32.90 -26.57
C SER A 20 25.69 -31.46 -26.84
N CYS A 21 26.82 -31.24 -27.51
CA CYS A 21 27.28 -29.91 -27.92
C CYS A 21 26.28 -29.21 -28.84
N GLY A 22 25.78 -29.91 -29.87
CA GLY A 22 24.80 -29.38 -30.82
C GLY A 22 23.48 -29.03 -30.14
N TRP A 23 23.00 -29.88 -29.24
CA TRP A 23 21.80 -29.61 -28.44
C TRP A 23 22.00 -28.38 -27.55
N LEU A 24 23.14 -28.27 -26.86
CA LEU A 24 23.47 -27.11 -26.01
C LEU A 24 23.53 -25.80 -26.81
N LEU A 25 24.13 -25.81 -28.01
CA LEU A 25 24.28 -24.61 -28.83
C LEU A 25 22.96 -24.17 -29.50
N LEU A 26 22.06 -25.11 -29.81
CA LEU A 26 20.82 -24.85 -30.54
C LEU A 26 19.60 -24.64 -29.65
N ARG A 27 19.52 -25.31 -28.49
CA ARG A 27 18.31 -25.34 -27.65
C ARG A 27 18.48 -24.78 -26.25
N ALA A 28 19.69 -24.74 -25.69
CA ALA A 28 19.89 -24.21 -24.35
C ALA A 28 19.99 -22.67 -24.37
N GLU A 29 19.65 -22.03 -23.25
CA GLU A 29 19.82 -20.59 -23.10
C GLU A 29 21.29 -20.20 -23.27
N ARG A 30 21.51 -19.12 -24.04
CA ARG A 30 22.84 -18.59 -24.31
C ARG A 30 23.39 -17.88 -23.07
N ASN A 31 24.01 -18.66 -22.19
CA ASN A 31 24.71 -18.18 -21.01
C ASN A 31 26.18 -18.69 -21.01
N GLY A 32 27.03 -18.05 -20.20
CA GLY A 32 28.46 -18.39 -20.15
C GLY A 32 28.75 -19.83 -19.70
N THR A 33 27.85 -20.42 -18.92
CA THR A 33 27.98 -21.79 -18.41
C THR A 33 27.73 -22.83 -19.51
N THR A 34 26.65 -22.67 -20.29
CA THR A 34 26.36 -23.47 -21.48
C THR A 34 27.51 -23.38 -22.49
N GLY A 35 28.04 -22.18 -22.70
CA GLY A 35 29.21 -21.97 -23.57
C GLY A 35 30.46 -22.70 -23.10
N ALA A 36 30.76 -22.65 -21.80
CA ALA A 36 31.91 -23.35 -21.23
C ALA A 36 31.76 -24.88 -21.28
N LEU A 37 30.54 -25.40 -21.08
CA LEU A 37 30.27 -26.83 -21.23
C LEU A 37 30.40 -27.28 -22.68
N ALA A 38 29.84 -26.52 -23.63
CA ALA A 38 29.99 -26.78 -25.06
C ALA A 38 31.47 -26.75 -25.46
N ALA A 39 32.28 -25.82 -24.94
CA ALA A 39 33.72 -25.81 -25.14
C ALA A 39 34.39 -27.10 -24.65
N CYS A 40 34.00 -27.63 -23.47
CA CYS A 40 34.51 -28.92 -22.99
C CYS A 40 34.16 -30.06 -23.96
N GLN A 41 32.93 -30.11 -24.48
CA GLN A 41 32.51 -31.12 -25.46
C GLN A 41 33.30 -31.01 -26.76
N LEU A 42 33.53 -29.79 -27.27
CA LEU A 42 34.35 -29.55 -28.45
C LEU A 42 35.81 -29.99 -28.26
N LEU A 43 36.39 -29.76 -27.08
CA LEU A 43 37.75 -30.21 -26.77
C LEU A 43 37.86 -31.73 -26.70
N VAL A 44 36.84 -32.42 -26.18
CA VAL A 44 36.76 -33.89 -26.22
C VAL A 44 36.67 -34.39 -27.67
N ILE A 45 35.85 -33.77 -28.50
CA ILE A 45 35.76 -34.09 -29.94
C ILE A 45 37.12 -33.89 -30.62
N LEU A 46 37.78 -32.76 -30.35
CA LEU A 46 39.10 -32.43 -30.90
C LEU A 46 40.18 -33.42 -30.46
N TRP A 47 40.10 -33.93 -29.23
CA TRP A 47 40.97 -35.01 -28.75
C TRP A 47 40.67 -36.31 -29.51
N CYS A 48 39.40 -36.75 -29.56
CA CYS A 48 39.02 -38.07 -30.04
C CYS A 48 39.05 -38.25 -31.57
N ILE A 49 38.76 -37.22 -32.37
CA ILE A 49 38.70 -37.35 -33.84
C ILE A 49 40.04 -37.82 -34.44
N PRO A 50 41.20 -37.19 -34.14
CA PRO A 50 42.47 -37.62 -34.72
C PRO A 50 42.83 -39.07 -34.33
N GLN A 51 42.41 -39.52 -33.15
CA GLN A 51 42.70 -40.87 -32.65
C GLN A 51 41.97 -41.97 -33.42
N LEU A 52 40.90 -41.65 -34.16
CA LEU A 52 40.26 -42.60 -35.10
C LEU A 52 41.23 -43.13 -36.15
N PHE A 53 42.23 -42.33 -36.50
CA PHE A 53 43.23 -42.70 -37.49
C PHE A 53 44.43 -43.44 -36.87
N GLY A 54 44.58 -43.49 -35.54
CA GLY A 54 45.75 -44.09 -34.88
C GLY A 54 45.90 -45.61 -35.07
N GLY A 55 44.90 -46.29 -35.64
CA GLY A 55 44.96 -47.71 -35.98
C GLY A 55 45.52 -48.03 -37.37
N PHE A 56 45.79 -47.02 -38.20
CA PHE A 56 46.41 -47.21 -39.50
C PHE A 56 47.94 -47.20 -39.40
N PRO A 57 48.66 -47.92 -40.28
CA PRO A 57 50.11 -47.80 -40.39
C PRO A 57 50.47 -46.33 -40.68
N MET A 58 51.37 -45.76 -39.88
CA MET A 58 51.71 -44.33 -39.94
C MET A 58 53.21 -44.11 -39.80
N THR A 59 53.70 -43.13 -40.53
CA THR A 59 55.03 -42.54 -40.32
C THR A 59 55.08 -41.73 -39.02
N LYS A 60 56.30 -41.48 -38.52
CA LYS A 60 56.53 -40.60 -37.37
C LYS A 60 55.86 -39.22 -37.55
N GLY A 61 55.95 -38.64 -38.76
CA GLY A 61 55.38 -37.33 -39.08
C GLY A 61 53.85 -37.29 -39.01
N GLU A 62 53.18 -38.30 -39.56
CA GLU A 62 51.71 -38.43 -39.49
C GLU A 62 51.23 -38.62 -38.05
N LYS A 63 51.95 -39.45 -37.27
CA LYS A 63 51.67 -39.64 -35.84
C LYS A 63 51.85 -38.35 -35.04
N TYR A 64 52.88 -37.57 -35.35
CA TYR A 64 53.13 -36.26 -34.73
C TYR A 64 52.00 -35.26 -35.03
N LEU A 65 51.50 -35.24 -36.27
CA LEU A 65 50.37 -34.39 -36.67
C LEU A 65 49.08 -34.76 -35.91
N ILE A 66 48.75 -36.05 -35.85
CA ILE A 66 47.57 -36.55 -35.14
C ILE A 66 47.64 -36.21 -33.65
N TYR A 67 48.79 -36.46 -33.03
CA TYR A 67 49.02 -36.13 -31.64
C TYR A 67 48.96 -34.61 -31.44
N GLY A 68 49.50 -33.80 -32.34
CA GLY A 68 49.43 -32.35 -32.27
C GLY A 68 48.02 -31.78 -32.31
N ILE A 69 47.12 -32.38 -33.10
CA ILE A 69 45.71 -31.97 -33.09
C ILE A 69 45.04 -32.43 -31.78
N SER A 70 45.25 -33.69 -31.36
CA SER A 70 44.68 -34.19 -30.10
C SER A 70 45.17 -33.42 -28.87
N TYR A 71 46.46 -33.05 -28.83
CA TYR A 71 47.07 -32.35 -27.71
C TYR A 71 46.56 -30.94 -27.51
N LEU A 72 45.98 -30.31 -28.54
CA LEU A 72 45.28 -29.05 -28.37
C LEU A 72 44.03 -29.24 -27.50
N GLY A 73 43.27 -30.32 -27.73
CA GLY A 73 42.16 -30.74 -26.88
C GLY A 73 42.60 -31.12 -25.46
N ILE A 74 43.60 -32.01 -25.37
CA ILE A 74 44.15 -32.51 -24.09
C ILE A 74 44.69 -31.37 -23.23
N SER A 75 45.35 -30.37 -23.82
CA SER A 75 45.99 -29.30 -23.05
C SER A 75 44.98 -28.33 -22.44
N LEU A 76 43.85 -28.12 -23.12
CA LEU A 76 42.85 -27.13 -22.75
C LEU A 76 41.71 -27.71 -21.91
N ILE A 77 41.51 -29.03 -21.89
CA ILE A 77 40.36 -29.66 -21.21
C ILE A 77 40.35 -29.40 -19.69
N GLY A 78 41.51 -29.44 -19.04
CA GLY A 78 41.65 -29.18 -17.61
C GLY A 78 41.13 -27.81 -17.18
N PRO A 79 41.72 -26.70 -17.66
CA PRO A 79 41.24 -25.36 -17.31
C PRO A 79 39.83 -25.06 -17.85
N ALA A 80 39.43 -25.64 -18.99
CA ALA A 80 38.06 -25.50 -19.50
C ALA A 80 37.03 -26.10 -18.53
N TRP A 81 37.29 -27.30 -18.00
CA TRP A 81 36.44 -27.92 -16.98
C TRP A 81 36.37 -27.12 -15.69
N LEU A 82 37.50 -26.58 -15.23
CA LEU A 82 37.55 -25.72 -14.04
C LEU A 82 36.78 -24.41 -14.26
N ALA A 83 36.85 -23.83 -15.47
CA ALA A 83 36.08 -22.65 -15.87
C ALA A 83 34.59 -22.94 -15.90
N PHE A 84 34.18 -24.04 -16.51
CA PHE A 84 32.80 -24.52 -16.47
C PHE A 84 32.31 -24.70 -15.03
N SER A 85 33.06 -25.41 -14.19
CA SER A 85 32.71 -25.65 -12.77
C SER A 85 32.55 -24.33 -12.00
N SER A 86 33.43 -23.36 -12.23
CA SER A 86 33.38 -22.05 -11.58
C SER A 86 32.17 -21.24 -12.03
N LEU A 87 31.93 -21.13 -13.34
CA LEU A 87 30.77 -20.43 -13.90
C LEU A 87 29.45 -21.07 -13.45
N TYR A 88 29.40 -22.40 -13.47
CA TYR A 88 28.27 -23.19 -13.03
C TYR A 88 27.93 -22.92 -11.55
N CYS A 89 28.94 -22.90 -10.69
CA CYS A 89 28.77 -22.56 -9.27
C CYS A 89 28.70 -21.05 -8.99
N GLN A 90 28.58 -20.21 -10.02
CA GLN A 90 28.53 -18.74 -9.95
C GLN A 90 29.74 -18.13 -9.20
N LYS A 91 30.89 -18.80 -9.23
CA LYS A 91 32.17 -18.25 -8.76
C LYS A 91 32.84 -17.50 -9.89
N ARG A 92 33.37 -16.32 -9.60
CA ARG A 92 34.11 -15.50 -10.57
C ARG A 92 35.53 -15.23 -10.07
N PRO A 93 36.48 -16.15 -10.30
CA PRO A 93 37.89 -15.90 -10.05
C PRO A 93 38.38 -14.69 -10.86
N LYS A 94 39.46 -14.04 -10.39
CA LYS A 94 40.05 -12.90 -11.10
C LYS A 94 40.51 -13.32 -12.50
N ARG A 95 40.37 -12.42 -13.48
CA ARG A 95 40.78 -12.65 -14.88
C ARG A 95 42.23 -13.14 -15.00
N THR A 96 43.13 -12.65 -14.16
CA THR A 96 44.54 -13.06 -14.09
C THR A 96 44.70 -14.57 -13.85
N VAL A 97 43.84 -15.19 -13.04
CA VAL A 97 43.91 -16.64 -12.77
C VAL A 97 43.66 -17.42 -14.06
N TRP A 98 42.64 -17.03 -14.84
CA TRP A 98 42.34 -17.68 -16.10
C TRP A 98 43.43 -17.48 -17.15
N VAL A 99 44.00 -16.27 -17.23
CA VAL A 99 45.15 -16.00 -18.12
C VAL A 99 46.34 -16.90 -17.77
N LEU A 100 46.64 -17.08 -16.48
CA LEU A 100 47.72 -17.96 -16.04
C LEU A 100 47.43 -19.44 -16.34
N LEU A 101 46.22 -19.93 -16.05
CA LEU A 101 45.85 -21.32 -16.31
C LEU A 101 45.88 -21.64 -17.81
N PHE A 102 45.16 -20.88 -18.64
CA PHE A 102 45.17 -21.10 -20.08
C PHE A 102 46.54 -20.81 -20.70
N GLY A 103 47.30 -19.84 -20.19
CA GLY A 103 48.68 -19.58 -20.61
C GLY A 103 49.60 -20.76 -20.34
N LEU A 104 49.47 -21.41 -19.18
CA LEU A 104 50.23 -22.62 -18.85
C LEU A 104 49.84 -23.81 -19.74
N SER A 105 48.56 -23.96 -20.09
CA SER A 105 48.11 -24.95 -21.08
C SER A 105 48.74 -24.73 -22.46
N VAL A 106 48.82 -23.47 -22.92
CA VAL A 106 49.48 -23.14 -24.18
C VAL A 106 50.98 -23.45 -24.11
N LEU A 107 51.64 -23.15 -22.98
CA LEU A 107 53.05 -23.47 -22.79
C LEU A 107 53.31 -24.98 -22.84
N HIS A 108 52.46 -25.80 -22.21
CA HIS A 108 52.56 -27.26 -22.32
C HIS A 108 52.36 -27.75 -23.76
N TYR A 109 51.41 -27.17 -24.50
CA TYR A 109 51.19 -27.50 -25.90
C TYR A 109 52.40 -27.16 -26.77
N LEU A 110 53.01 -25.99 -26.56
CA LEU A 110 54.25 -25.59 -27.24
C LEU A 110 55.43 -26.50 -26.88
N ALA A 111 55.53 -26.95 -25.63
CA ALA A 111 56.54 -27.92 -25.21
C ALA A 111 56.35 -29.29 -25.88
N PHE A 112 55.12 -29.69 -26.21
CA PHE A 112 54.89 -30.85 -27.07
C PHE A 112 55.36 -30.58 -28.51
N LEU A 113 54.95 -29.46 -29.11
CA LEU A 113 55.28 -29.09 -30.50
C LEU A 113 56.78 -28.87 -30.75
N THR A 114 57.53 -28.56 -29.70
CA THR A 114 58.99 -28.37 -29.76
C THR A 114 59.76 -29.60 -29.27
N ASN A 115 59.08 -30.74 -29.04
CA ASN A 115 59.69 -31.91 -28.45
C ASN A 115 60.88 -32.48 -29.24
N GLU A 116 60.92 -32.32 -30.56
CA GLU A 116 62.06 -32.76 -31.39
C GLU A 116 63.37 -32.03 -31.05
N TYR A 117 63.32 -30.87 -30.38
CA TYR A 117 64.52 -30.12 -29.98
C TYR A 117 65.07 -30.51 -28.61
N HIS A 118 64.23 -30.97 -27.69
CA HIS A 118 64.60 -31.14 -26.28
C HIS A 118 64.27 -32.52 -25.69
N HIS A 119 63.34 -33.28 -26.28
CA HIS A 119 62.93 -34.62 -25.85
C HIS A 119 62.50 -34.72 -24.37
N LEU A 120 62.09 -33.60 -23.76
CA LEU A 120 61.62 -33.54 -22.37
C LEU A 120 60.15 -33.89 -22.21
N PHE A 121 59.35 -33.72 -23.28
CA PHE A 121 57.93 -34.06 -23.28
C PHE A 121 57.74 -35.55 -23.58
N TYR A 122 58.35 -36.03 -24.67
CA TYR A 122 58.53 -37.44 -24.98
C TYR A 122 60.01 -37.73 -25.16
N ARG A 123 60.53 -38.72 -24.41
CA ARG A 123 61.92 -39.18 -24.51
C ARG A 123 62.18 -39.93 -25.81
N ARG A 124 61.18 -40.70 -26.26
CA ARG A 124 61.16 -41.37 -27.57
C ARG A 124 59.78 -41.18 -28.17
N PHE A 125 59.73 -40.72 -29.42
CA PHE A 125 58.50 -40.53 -30.16
C PHE A 125 58.70 -41.08 -31.57
N GLU A 126 58.45 -42.38 -31.72
CA GLU A 126 58.59 -43.12 -32.96
C GLU A 126 57.23 -43.69 -33.40
N ALA A 127 57.17 -44.22 -34.63
CA ALA A 127 55.96 -44.83 -35.17
C ALA A 127 55.43 -45.96 -34.25
N ASP A 128 56.33 -46.76 -33.69
CA ASP A 128 55.99 -47.96 -32.92
C ASP A 128 56.19 -47.82 -31.40
N GLU A 129 56.97 -46.82 -30.95
CA GLU A 129 57.32 -46.61 -29.55
C GLU A 129 57.06 -45.17 -29.12
N VAL A 130 56.34 -44.97 -28.00
CA VAL A 130 56.17 -43.66 -27.36
C VAL A 130 56.57 -43.79 -25.89
N ALA A 131 57.64 -43.09 -25.50
CA ALA A 131 58.14 -43.06 -24.14
C ALA A 131 57.95 -41.68 -23.51
N TYR A 132 57.19 -41.61 -22.42
CA TYR A 132 56.85 -40.37 -21.72
C TYR A 132 58.09 -39.71 -21.07
N GLY A 133 58.18 -38.39 -21.20
CA GLY A 133 59.20 -37.56 -20.56
C GLY A 133 58.68 -36.84 -19.30
N GLN A 134 59.57 -36.10 -18.63
CA GLN A 134 59.23 -35.42 -17.37
C GLN A 134 58.18 -34.32 -17.57
N VAL A 135 58.25 -33.57 -18.67
CA VAL A 135 57.30 -32.47 -18.95
C VAL A 135 55.90 -33.02 -19.23
N PHE A 136 55.79 -34.22 -19.81
CA PHE A 136 54.49 -34.89 -19.95
C PHE A 136 53.83 -35.15 -18.60
N TYR A 137 54.57 -35.65 -17.60
CA TYR A 137 54.02 -35.88 -16.26
C TYR A 137 53.63 -34.58 -15.56
N ILE A 138 54.43 -33.50 -15.71
CA ILE A 138 54.07 -32.16 -15.21
C ILE A 138 52.76 -31.69 -15.84
N HIS A 139 52.62 -31.85 -17.16
CA HIS A 139 51.41 -31.52 -17.88
C HIS A 139 50.19 -32.31 -17.37
N MET A 140 50.33 -33.63 -17.16
CA MET A 140 49.28 -34.48 -16.59
C MET A 140 48.90 -34.04 -15.17
N CYS A 141 49.88 -33.81 -14.29
CA CYS A 141 49.64 -33.31 -12.93
C CYS A 141 48.86 -31.98 -12.95
N TYR A 142 49.25 -31.04 -13.80
CA TYR A 142 48.54 -29.78 -13.98
C TYR A 142 47.09 -29.99 -14.41
N THR A 143 46.84 -30.84 -15.43
CA THR A 143 45.49 -31.15 -15.90
C THR A 143 44.64 -31.78 -14.80
N TYR A 144 45.20 -32.73 -14.03
CA TYR A 144 44.52 -33.37 -12.92
C TYR A 144 44.19 -32.38 -11.79
N LEU A 145 45.09 -31.47 -11.45
CA LEU A 145 44.83 -30.41 -10.46
C LEU A 145 43.67 -29.50 -10.90
N CYS A 146 43.58 -29.15 -12.18
CA CYS A 146 42.46 -28.39 -12.71
C CYS A 146 41.14 -29.17 -12.61
N VAL A 147 41.14 -30.45 -12.97
CA VAL A 147 39.94 -31.31 -12.89
C VAL A 147 39.47 -31.50 -11.44
N LEU A 148 40.40 -31.84 -10.54
CA LEU A 148 40.14 -31.98 -9.11
C LEU A 148 39.69 -30.66 -8.47
N GLY A 149 40.27 -29.53 -8.89
CA GLY A 149 39.82 -28.21 -8.48
C GLY A 149 38.37 -27.94 -8.89
N GLY A 150 37.98 -28.30 -10.13
CA GLY A 150 36.61 -28.17 -10.61
C GLY A 150 35.64 -29.04 -9.83
N LEU A 151 35.99 -30.31 -9.60
CA LEU A 151 35.22 -31.23 -8.75
C LEU A 151 35.05 -30.69 -7.32
N ALA A 152 36.10 -30.12 -6.73
CA ALA A 152 36.05 -29.55 -5.38
C ALA A 152 35.14 -28.33 -5.30
N VAL A 153 35.15 -27.45 -6.32
CA VAL A 153 34.24 -26.29 -6.42
C VAL A 153 32.78 -26.75 -6.46
N VAL A 154 32.45 -27.71 -7.32
CA VAL A 154 31.09 -28.27 -7.45
C VAL A 154 30.66 -28.93 -6.14
N MET A 155 31.49 -29.80 -5.58
CA MET A 155 31.18 -30.52 -4.34
C MET A 155 30.94 -29.56 -3.16
N ARG A 156 31.77 -28.52 -2.99
CA ARG A 156 31.63 -27.55 -1.91
C ARG A 156 30.34 -26.74 -2.04
N GLU A 157 30.03 -26.26 -3.23
CA GLU A 157 28.83 -25.44 -3.46
C GLU A 157 27.55 -26.27 -3.29
N PHE A 158 27.56 -27.53 -3.74
CA PHE A 158 26.39 -28.39 -3.64
C PHE A 158 26.09 -28.83 -2.21
N ARG A 159 27.13 -29.11 -1.41
CA ARG A 159 26.97 -29.35 0.03
C ARG A 159 26.39 -28.12 0.73
N LYS A 160 26.83 -26.91 0.36
CA LYS A 160 26.31 -25.66 0.92
C LYS A 160 24.82 -25.44 0.57
N LYS A 161 24.43 -25.74 -0.67
CA LYS A 161 23.06 -25.53 -1.19
C LYS A 161 22.12 -26.72 -0.94
N ARG A 162 22.57 -27.79 -0.26
CA ARG A 162 21.80 -29.03 0.00
C ARG A 162 21.12 -29.60 -1.27
N VAL A 163 21.86 -29.59 -2.38
CA VAL A 163 21.37 -30.12 -3.65
C VAL A 163 21.11 -31.64 -3.52
N ALA A 164 20.10 -32.15 -4.21
CA ALA A 164 19.77 -33.58 -4.21
C ALA A 164 21.01 -34.45 -4.53
N ALA A 165 21.24 -35.49 -3.73
CA ALA A 165 22.45 -36.31 -3.81
C ALA A 165 22.64 -36.96 -5.19
N LEU A 166 21.54 -37.38 -5.83
CA LEU A 166 21.58 -37.97 -7.16
C LEU A 166 22.09 -36.98 -8.22
N HIS A 167 21.62 -35.74 -8.18
CA HIS A 167 22.06 -34.67 -9.09
C HIS A 167 23.56 -34.39 -8.92
N MET A 168 24.01 -34.25 -7.67
CA MET A 168 25.42 -34.13 -7.31
C MET A 168 26.26 -35.28 -7.86
N ALA A 169 25.79 -36.52 -7.69
CA ALA A 169 26.50 -37.72 -8.11
C ALA A 169 26.68 -37.76 -9.63
N VAL A 170 25.66 -37.44 -10.43
CA VAL A 170 25.74 -37.51 -11.90
C VAL A 170 26.82 -36.58 -12.44
N ILE A 171 26.89 -35.33 -11.97
CA ILE A 171 27.89 -34.35 -12.44
C ILE A 171 29.29 -34.74 -11.98
N LEU A 172 29.47 -35.11 -10.71
CA LEU A 172 30.79 -35.50 -10.20
C LEU A 172 31.29 -36.77 -10.90
N LEU A 173 30.41 -37.75 -11.13
CA LEU A 173 30.77 -38.98 -11.86
C LEU A 173 31.13 -38.68 -13.31
N SER A 174 30.43 -37.75 -13.99
CA SER A 174 30.78 -37.39 -15.36
C SER A 174 32.24 -36.94 -15.50
N ALA A 175 32.78 -36.16 -14.56
CA ALA A 175 34.18 -35.73 -14.61
C ALA A 175 35.15 -36.72 -13.96
N ALA A 176 34.72 -37.47 -12.94
CA ALA A 176 35.58 -38.42 -12.24
C ALA A 176 35.89 -39.67 -13.09
N VAL A 177 34.95 -40.15 -13.89
CA VAL A 177 35.12 -41.39 -14.69
C VAL A 177 36.26 -41.28 -15.71
N PRO A 178 36.35 -40.23 -16.56
CA PRO A 178 37.51 -40.01 -17.43
C PRO A 178 38.84 -39.89 -16.68
N LEU A 179 38.84 -39.18 -15.54
CA LEU A 179 40.04 -38.98 -14.74
C LEU A 179 40.58 -40.32 -14.21
N VAL A 180 39.71 -41.16 -13.65
CA VAL A 180 40.09 -42.47 -13.11
C VAL A 180 40.64 -43.39 -14.22
N PHE A 181 39.96 -43.45 -15.37
CA PHE A 181 40.41 -44.27 -16.49
C PHE A 181 41.77 -43.80 -17.03
N ASN A 182 41.98 -42.49 -17.12
CA ASN A 182 43.24 -41.93 -17.56
C ASN A 182 44.39 -42.23 -16.58
N ILE A 183 44.15 -42.13 -15.27
CA ILE A 183 45.14 -42.51 -14.24
C ILE A 183 45.46 -44.01 -14.32
N LEU A 184 44.46 -44.87 -14.46
CA LEU A 184 44.67 -46.32 -14.59
C LEU A 184 45.48 -46.69 -15.84
N TYR A 185 45.27 -45.96 -16.94
CA TYR A 185 46.05 -46.13 -18.16
C TYR A 185 47.50 -45.68 -18.01
N ILE A 186 47.73 -44.43 -17.57
CA ILE A 186 49.09 -43.86 -17.45
C ILE A 186 49.94 -44.58 -16.39
N SER A 187 49.32 -45.09 -15.31
CA SER A 187 50.02 -45.87 -14.28
C SER A 187 50.36 -47.31 -14.71
N GLY A 188 49.83 -47.78 -15.85
CA GLY A 188 50.00 -49.16 -16.32
C GLY A 188 49.15 -50.20 -15.58
N LEU A 189 48.38 -49.81 -14.56
CA LEU A 189 47.51 -50.71 -13.79
C LEU A 189 46.38 -51.32 -14.62
N ALA A 190 45.96 -50.64 -15.70
CA ALA A 190 44.94 -51.18 -16.59
C ALA A 190 45.37 -52.48 -17.29
N GLY A 191 46.68 -52.74 -17.43
CA GLY A 191 47.21 -53.94 -18.09
C GLY A 191 46.83 -54.05 -19.57
N THR A 192 46.30 -52.98 -20.17
CA THR A 192 45.88 -52.92 -21.58
C THR A 192 46.83 -52.04 -22.39
N PRO A 193 47.19 -52.43 -23.62
CA PRO A 193 48.04 -51.60 -24.49
C PRO A 193 47.30 -50.40 -25.09
N PHE A 194 45.98 -50.31 -24.91
CA PHE A 194 45.13 -49.27 -25.48
C PHE A 194 44.56 -48.35 -24.41
N ASP A 195 44.36 -47.08 -24.76
CA ASP A 195 43.76 -46.07 -23.90
C ASP A 195 42.23 -46.23 -23.84
N LEU A 196 41.71 -46.42 -22.62
CA LEU A 196 40.27 -46.56 -22.34
C LEU A 196 39.62 -45.22 -21.94
N THR A 197 40.39 -44.14 -21.83
CA THR A 197 39.87 -42.79 -21.56
C THR A 197 38.76 -42.36 -22.53
N PRO A 198 38.80 -42.68 -23.84
CA PRO A 198 37.70 -42.40 -24.77
C PRO A 198 36.38 -43.05 -24.35
N LEU A 199 36.39 -44.29 -23.86
CA LEU A 199 35.19 -44.95 -23.33
C LEU A 199 34.64 -44.18 -22.14
N ALA A 200 35.53 -43.76 -21.25
CA ALA A 200 35.15 -42.96 -20.11
C ALA A 200 34.57 -41.60 -20.54
N PHE A 201 35.04 -41.00 -21.64
CA PHE A 201 34.43 -39.80 -22.22
C PHE A 201 33.04 -40.05 -22.84
N ALA A 202 32.79 -41.20 -23.46
CA ALA A 202 31.43 -41.56 -23.90
C ALA A 202 30.47 -41.64 -22.71
N ILE A 203 30.88 -42.32 -21.63
CA ILE A 203 30.10 -42.43 -20.39
C ILE A 203 29.88 -41.04 -19.78
N SER A 204 30.94 -40.23 -19.68
CA SER A 204 30.87 -38.85 -19.20
C SER A 204 29.90 -38.00 -20.01
N SER A 205 29.97 -38.06 -21.34
CA SER A 205 29.11 -37.29 -22.24
C SER A 205 27.65 -37.70 -22.14
N PHE A 206 27.39 -39.01 -21.98
CA PHE A 206 26.05 -39.52 -21.70
C PHE A 206 25.52 -39.05 -20.34
N LEU A 207 26.32 -39.15 -19.28
CA LEU A 207 25.94 -38.66 -17.95
C LEU A 207 25.70 -37.15 -17.93
N MET A 208 26.50 -36.39 -18.67
CA MET A 208 26.34 -34.95 -18.84
C MET A 208 25.04 -34.63 -19.59
N LEU A 209 24.75 -35.34 -20.68
CA LEU A 209 23.50 -35.19 -21.41
C LEU A 209 22.29 -35.54 -20.53
N LEU A 210 22.39 -36.61 -19.73
CA LEU A 210 21.37 -36.96 -18.75
C LEU A 210 21.21 -35.87 -17.69
N ALA A 211 22.30 -35.32 -17.17
CA ALA A 211 22.27 -34.21 -16.21
C ALA A 211 21.51 -33.00 -16.77
N VAL A 212 21.82 -32.64 -18.02
CA VAL A 212 21.22 -31.50 -18.72
C VAL A 212 19.74 -31.75 -19.03
N LEU A 213 19.37 -32.91 -19.58
CA LEU A 213 18.00 -33.18 -20.05
C LEU A 213 17.03 -33.62 -18.94
N ARG A 214 17.49 -34.37 -17.94
CA ARG A 214 16.61 -34.99 -16.93
C ARG A 214 16.47 -34.17 -15.66
N TYR A 215 17.46 -33.34 -15.35
CA TYR A 215 17.55 -32.60 -14.10
C TYR A 215 17.58 -31.08 -14.30
N ASP A 216 17.35 -30.58 -15.52
CA ASP A 216 17.37 -29.15 -15.87
C ASP A 216 18.61 -28.44 -15.28
N PHE A 217 19.75 -29.14 -15.32
CA PHE A 217 20.97 -28.75 -14.61
C PHE A 217 21.46 -27.34 -14.96
N LEU A 218 21.22 -26.89 -16.21
CA LEU A 218 21.57 -25.56 -16.70
C LEU A 218 20.43 -24.55 -16.62
N ASP A 219 19.21 -25.00 -16.31
CA ASP A 219 18.05 -24.13 -16.26
C ASP A 219 17.98 -23.46 -14.88
N VAL A 220 18.04 -22.13 -14.91
CA VAL A 220 18.09 -21.26 -13.72
C VAL A 220 16.81 -21.40 -12.87
N ASN A 221 15.75 -21.95 -13.45
CA ASN A 221 14.42 -22.01 -12.87
C ASN A 221 14.34 -22.86 -11.57
N ALA A 222 14.95 -24.04 -11.50
CA ALA A 222 14.79 -24.93 -10.33
C ALA A 222 15.42 -24.38 -9.03
N LEU A 223 16.54 -23.65 -9.14
CA LEU A 223 17.21 -22.99 -8.00
C LEU A 223 16.55 -21.64 -7.67
N ALA A 224 16.03 -20.92 -8.67
CA ALA A 224 15.35 -19.65 -8.48
C ALA A 224 14.00 -19.82 -7.77
N PHE A 225 13.26 -20.91 -8.02
CA PHE A 225 11.98 -21.16 -7.32
C PHE A 225 12.15 -21.17 -5.80
N GLY A 226 13.16 -21.87 -5.28
CA GLY A 226 13.42 -21.89 -3.83
C GLY A 226 13.68 -20.50 -3.26
N GLN A 227 14.46 -19.66 -3.96
CA GLN A 227 14.74 -18.29 -3.53
C GLN A 227 13.52 -17.36 -3.64
N ILE A 228 12.81 -17.41 -4.76
CA ILE A 228 11.60 -16.61 -5.00
C ILE A 228 10.56 -16.92 -3.93
N PHE A 229 10.22 -18.20 -3.73
CA PHE A 229 9.24 -18.59 -2.73
C PHE A 229 9.70 -18.34 -1.29
N SER A 230 11.01 -18.30 -1.01
CA SER A 230 11.54 -17.90 0.30
C SER A 230 11.46 -16.40 0.56
N SER A 231 11.42 -15.57 -0.49
CA SER A 231 11.28 -14.11 -0.38
C SER A 231 9.83 -13.64 -0.30
N ILE A 232 8.88 -14.52 -0.61
CA ILE A 232 7.45 -14.25 -0.46
C ILE A 232 7.08 -14.28 1.02
N THR A 233 6.47 -13.19 1.50
CA THR A 233 5.96 -13.05 2.87
C THR A 233 4.73 -13.92 3.14
N GLU A 234 3.93 -14.19 2.11
CA GLU A 234 2.81 -15.12 2.15
C GLU A 234 3.27 -16.58 2.33
N GLY A 235 2.46 -17.38 3.00
CA GLY A 235 2.71 -18.79 3.18
C GLY A 235 2.35 -19.57 1.92
N VAL A 236 3.28 -20.36 1.39
CA VAL A 236 3.03 -21.25 0.25
C VAL A 236 3.42 -22.67 0.62
N ALA A 237 2.48 -23.61 0.46
CA ALA A 237 2.72 -25.04 0.60
C ALA A 237 2.14 -25.81 -0.59
N VAL A 238 2.91 -26.76 -1.13
CA VAL A 238 2.53 -27.56 -2.30
C VAL A 238 2.59 -29.04 -1.93
N TYR A 239 1.55 -29.79 -2.29
CA TYR A 239 1.49 -31.23 -2.11
C TYR A 239 1.24 -31.96 -3.43
N ASN A 240 1.76 -33.18 -3.54
CA ASN A 240 1.65 -34.02 -4.74
C ASN A 240 0.36 -34.85 -4.77
N VAL A 241 0.18 -35.64 -5.82
CA VAL A 241 -0.99 -36.54 -6.01
C VAL A 241 -1.19 -37.58 -4.90
N ARG A 242 -0.17 -37.83 -4.08
CA ARG A 242 -0.21 -38.78 -2.95
C ARG A 242 -0.48 -38.07 -1.62
N GLY A 243 -0.86 -36.79 -1.65
CA GLY A 243 -1.06 -35.99 -0.45
C GLY A 243 0.23 -35.62 0.28
N THR A 244 1.42 -35.91 -0.25
CA THR A 244 2.69 -35.56 0.42
C THR A 244 3.09 -34.12 0.08
N VAL A 245 3.38 -33.31 1.10
CA VAL A 245 3.91 -31.95 0.96
C VAL A 245 5.30 -32.04 0.32
N VAL A 246 5.42 -31.57 -0.92
CA VAL A 246 6.68 -31.54 -1.67
C VAL A 246 7.46 -30.26 -1.41
N TYR A 247 6.78 -29.19 -0.99
CA TYR A 247 7.39 -27.90 -0.74
C TYR A 247 6.58 -27.10 0.28
N CYS A 248 7.25 -26.40 1.19
CA CYS A 248 6.66 -25.35 2.02
C CYS A 248 7.70 -24.26 2.25
N ASN A 249 7.31 -22.99 2.12
CA ASN A 249 8.19 -21.88 2.47
C ASN A 249 8.20 -21.62 3.98
N GLN A 250 9.05 -20.70 4.43
CA GLN A 250 9.22 -20.40 5.85
C GLN A 250 7.94 -19.83 6.49
N ALA A 251 7.19 -19.00 5.78
CA ALA A 251 5.92 -18.46 6.27
C ALA A 251 4.88 -19.58 6.48
N ALA A 252 4.69 -20.49 5.53
CA ALA A 252 3.79 -21.63 5.69
C ALA A 252 4.23 -22.57 6.83
N ALA A 253 5.53 -22.82 6.94
CA ALA A 253 6.07 -23.63 8.03
C ALA A 253 5.87 -22.96 9.40
N ALA A 254 6.02 -21.64 9.51
CA ALA A 254 5.81 -20.91 10.75
C ALA A 254 4.33 -20.85 11.15
N TRP A 255 3.43 -20.61 10.19
CA TRP A 255 2.01 -20.43 10.46
C TRP A 255 1.24 -21.73 10.68
N LEU A 256 1.52 -22.76 9.88
CA LEU A 256 0.83 -24.06 9.98
C LEU A 256 1.70 -25.15 10.64
N GLY A 257 2.96 -24.88 10.99
CA GLY A 257 3.86 -25.85 11.61
C GLY A 257 4.06 -27.11 10.77
N ILE A 258 4.09 -26.96 9.44
CA ILE A 258 4.26 -28.05 8.47
C ILE A 258 5.66 -28.03 7.85
N GLN A 259 6.09 -29.19 7.36
CA GLN A 259 7.38 -29.39 6.72
C GLN A 259 7.25 -30.20 5.43
N ALA A 260 8.24 -30.06 4.53
CA ALA A 260 8.34 -30.92 3.37
C ALA A 260 8.50 -32.38 3.81
N GLY A 261 7.68 -33.27 3.25
CA GLY A 261 7.56 -34.67 3.66
C GLY A 261 6.33 -34.97 4.53
N ASP A 262 5.68 -33.96 5.12
CA ASP A 262 4.42 -34.15 5.83
C ASP A 262 3.30 -34.63 4.90
N HIS A 263 2.31 -35.31 5.45
CA HIS A 263 1.12 -35.74 4.73
C HIS A 263 -0.02 -34.72 4.87
N PHE A 264 -0.87 -34.61 3.85
CA PHE A 264 -2.01 -33.68 3.79
C PHE A 264 -2.94 -33.82 4.99
N SER A 265 -3.07 -35.02 5.54
CA SER A 265 -3.84 -35.29 6.77
C SER A 265 -3.45 -34.37 7.92
N ARG A 266 -2.16 -34.04 8.07
CA ARG A 266 -1.67 -33.13 9.11
C ARG A 266 -2.16 -31.69 8.88
N ILE A 267 -2.18 -31.23 7.63
CA ILE A 267 -2.75 -29.92 7.26
C ILE A 267 -4.24 -29.92 7.57
N ARG A 268 -4.95 -30.97 7.15
CA ARG A 268 -6.39 -31.12 7.36
C ARG A 268 -6.76 -31.11 8.85
N GLU A 269 -6.06 -31.87 9.69
CA GLU A 269 -6.31 -31.91 11.13
C GLU A 269 -6.11 -30.53 11.78
N ARG A 270 -5.05 -29.82 11.37
CA ARG A 270 -4.76 -28.50 11.93
C ARG A 270 -5.79 -27.45 11.52
N LEU A 271 -6.25 -27.48 10.27
CA LEU A 271 -7.30 -26.57 9.80
C LEU A 271 -8.67 -26.93 10.39
N ALA A 272 -8.97 -28.22 10.53
CA ALA A 272 -10.20 -28.70 11.15
C ALA A 272 -10.33 -28.28 12.62
N SER A 273 -9.21 -28.14 13.34
CA SER A 273 -9.22 -27.65 14.74
C SER A 273 -9.83 -26.26 14.91
N GLN A 274 -9.92 -25.47 13.84
CA GLN A 274 -10.56 -24.14 13.81
C GLN A 274 -11.80 -24.09 12.90
N GLY A 275 -12.38 -25.24 12.55
CA GLY A 275 -13.61 -25.31 11.75
C GLY A 275 -13.43 -25.18 10.24
N LEU A 276 -12.19 -25.16 9.72
CA LEU A 276 -11.92 -25.14 8.29
C LEU A 276 -11.85 -26.57 7.74
N ALA A 277 -12.78 -26.92 6.85
CA ALA A 277 -12.80 -28.20 6.16
C ALA A 277 -12.02 -28.10 4.83
N VAL A 278 -10.93 -28.87 4.71
CA VAL A 278 -10.15 -28.99 3.47
C VAL A 278 -10.16 -30.43 2.96
N GLU A 279 -10.29 -30.59 1.64
CA GLU A 279 -10.32 -31.89 0.96
C GLU A 279 -9.20 -31.99 -0.07
N GLU A 280 -8.62 -33.18 -0.22
CA GLU A 280 -7.58 -33.41 -1.24
C GLU A 280 -8.17 -33.29 -2.64
N GLY A 281 -7.61 -32.38 -3.45
CA GLY A 281 -8.00 -32.24 -4.85
C GLY A 281 -9.27 -31.40 -5.08
N ARG A 282 -9.81 -30.79 -4.03
CA ARG A 282 -10.87 -29.79 -4.10
C ARG A 282 -10.30 -28.39 -3.86
N GLU A 283 -10.81 -27.42 -4.61
CA GLU A 283 -10.40 -26.03 -4.42
C GLU A 283 -11.14 -25.43 -3.22
N LEU A 284 -10.44 -24.56 -2.49
CA LEU A 284 -10.99 -23.70 -1.45
C LEU A 284 -10.66 -22.26 -1.84
N LEU A 285 -11.66 -21.57 -2.37
CA LEU A 285 -11.51 -20.18 -2.84
C LEU A 285 -12.38 -19.20 -2.04
N GLU A 286 -13.08 -19.69 -1.01
CA GLU A 286 -13.94 -18.89 -0.16
C GLU A 286 -13.15 -17.77 0.52
N GLU A 287 -13.71 -16.57 0.52
CA GLU A 287 -13.06 -15.38 1.07
C GLU A 287 -13.00 -15.40 2.61
N ASP A 288 -13.88 -16.18 3.23
CA ASP A 288 -14.06 -16.30 4.67
C ASP A 288 -13.26 -17.46 5.30
N ALA A 289 -12.46 -18.17 4.50
CA ALA A 289 -11.60 -19.25 4.99
C ALA A 289 -10.41 -18.68 5.80
N GLU A 290 -10.70 -18.20 7.00
CA GLU A 290 -9.75 -17.55 7.90
C GLU A 290 -9.30 -18.46 9.03
N TYR A 291 -8.02 -18.41 9.33
CA TYR A 291 -7.38 -19.15 10.41
C TYR A 291 -6.71 -18.16 11.37
N ALA A 292 -7.06 -18.25 12.65
CA ALA A 292 -6.47 -17.43 13.69
C ALA A 292 -5.16 -18.08 14.15
N LEU A 293 -4.06 -17.35 14.02
CA LEU A 293 -2.76 -17.76 14.51
C LEU A 293 -2.71 -17.64 16.04
N GLU A 294 -2.08 -18.62 16.70
CA GLU A 294 -1.86 -18.61 18.15
C GLU A 294 -1.09 -17.37 18.64
N ALA A 295 -0.25 -16.79 17.77
CA ALA A 295 0.55 -15.60 18.05
C ALA A 295 -0.21 -14.26 17.85
N GLY A 296 -1.52 -14.28 17.58
CA GLY A 296 -2.33 -13.05 17.50
C GLY A 296 -2.48 -12.44 16.11
N GLY A 297 -2.45 -13.25 15.05
CA GLY A 297 -2.68 -12.82 13.66
C GLY A 297 -3.83 -13.58 13.00
N ARG A 298 -4.33 -13.11 11.85
CA ARG A 298 -5.30 -13.84 11.03
C ARG A 298 -4.73 -14.07 9.65
N ILE A 299 -4.80 -15.30 9.19
CA ILE A 299 -4.41 -15.66 7.83
C ILE A 299 -5.64 -16.13 7.06
N ARG A 300 -5.75 -15.72 5.80
CA ARG A 300 -6.69 -16.28 4.85
C ARG A 300 -6.04 -17.45 4.13
N ILE A 301 -6.78 -18.54 3.95
CA ILE A 301 -6.30 -19.77 3.35
C ILE A 301 -7.05 -20.02 2.05
N ARG A 302 -6.30 -20.18 0.96
CA ARG A 302 -6.81 -20.61 -0.35
C ARG A 302 -6.13 -21.89 -0.80
N GLN A 303 -6.91 -22.82 -1.32
CA GLN A 303 -6.41 -24.07 -1.90
C GLN A 303 -6.68 -24.05 -3.40
N TYR A 304 -5.60 -24.05 -4.19
CA TYR A 304 -5.63 -24.12 -5.64
C TYR A 304 -5.27 -25.54 -6.10
N ILE A 305 -5.99 -26.06 -7.10
CA ILE A 305 -5.78 -27.42 -7.58
C ILE A 305 -5.29 -27.40 -9.02
N ARG A 306 -4.09 -27.94 -9.25
CA ARG A 306 -3.52 -28.11 -10.59
C ARG A 306 -3.91 -29.48 -11.15
N ARG A 307 -4.62 -29.49 -12.28
CA ARG A 307 -4.98 -30.71 -13.01
C ARG A 307 -4.26 -30.82 -14.35
N SER A 308 -4.05 -32.04 -14.82
CA SER A 308 -3.56 -32.35 -16.16
C SER A 308 -4.62 -32.06 -17.22
N ARG A 309 -4.23 -32.07 -18.51
CA ARG A 309 -5.18 -32.03 -19.64
C ARG A 309 -6.24 -33.14 -19.56
N ASN A 310 -5.89 -34.27 -18.95
CA ASN A 310 -6.79 -35.42 -18.75
C ASN A 310 -7.58 -35.34 -17.42
N LYS A 311 -7.70 -34.16 -16.80
CA LYS A 311 -8.39 -33.89 -15.52
C LYS A 311 -7.86 -34.61 -14.27
N THR A 312 -6.77 -35.37 -14.38
CA THR A 312 -6.08 -35.96 -13.22
C THR A 312 -5.43 -34.89 -12.36
N LEU A 313 -5.51 -35.02 -11.04
CA LEU A 313 -4.80 -34.16 -10.08
C LEU A 313 -3.29 -34.30 -10.34
N ILE A 314 -2.58 -33.17 -10.38
CA ILE A 314 -1.11 -33.14 -10.46
C ILE A 314 -0.53 -32.67 -9.13
N ALA A 315 -1.08 -31.58 -8.58
CA ALA A 315 -0.64 -30.99 -7.32
C ALA A 315 -1.75 -30.11 -6.75
N GLY A 316 -1.75 -29.92 -5.43
CA GLY A 316 -2.51 -28.85 -4.78
C GLY A 316 -1.56 -27.86 -4.12
N THR A 317 -1.98 -26.60 -4.08
CA THR A 317 -1.21 -25.49 -3.49
C THR A 317 -2.08 -24.76 -2.48
N PHE A 318 -1.58 -24.65 -1.24
CA PHE A 318 -2.11 -23.76 -0.23
C PHE A 318 -1.39 -22.41 -0.33
N LEU A 319 -2.18 -21.35 -0.47
CA LEU A 319 -1.75 -19.97 -0.33
C LEU A 319 -2.33 -19.44 0.99
N LEU A 320 -1.45 -18.95 1.84
CA LEU A 320 -1.77 -18.35 3.12
C LEU A 320 -1.42 -16.88 3.03
N THR A 321 -2.37 -16.00 3.28
CA THR A 321 -2.17 -14.55 3.19
C THR A 321 -2.46 -13.94 4.54
N ASP A 322 -1.53 -13.16 5.09
CA ASP A 322 -1.79 -12.41 6.32
C ASP A 322 -2.82 -11.31 6.04
N VAL A 323 -3.94 -11.35 6.78
CA VAL A 323 -5.03 -10.38 6.69
C VAL A 323 -5.20 -9.58 7.99
N GLY A 324 -4.29 -9.71 8.95
CA GLY A 324 -4.33 -8.98 10.22
C GLY A 324 -4.37 -7.46 10.01
N GLU A 325 -3.41 -6.92 9.24
CA GLU A 325 -3.33 -5.49 8.95
C GLU A 325 -4.58 -4.96 8.22
N TYR A 326 -5.17 -5.77 7.34
CA TYR A 326 -6.40 -5.41 6.64
C TYR A 326 -7.56 -5.18 7.62
N TYR A 327 -7.72 -6.05 8.61
CA TYR A 327 -8.77 -5.90 9.62
C TYR A 327 -8.53 -4.73 10.56
N GLU A 328 -7.30 -4.48 10.98
CA GLU A 328 -6.95 -3.31 11.79
C GLU A 328 -7.31 -2.01 11.06
N ARG A 329 -6.94 -1.90 9.77
CA ARG A 329 -7.28 -0.74 8.93
C ARG A 329 -8.78 -0.61 8.73
N LEU A 330 -9.49 -1.72 8.52
CA LEU A 330 -10.94 -1.72 8.37
C LEU A 330 -11.63 -1.22 9.65
N GLN A 331 -11.14 -1.62 10.82
CA GLN A 331 -11.65 -1.16 12.11
C GLN A 331 -11.39 0.33 12.31
N GLN A 332 -10.17 0.82 12.06
CA GLN A 332 -9.84 2.25 12.11
C GLN A 332 -10.72 3.07 11.16
N SER A 333 -10.95 2.59 9.95
CA SER A 333 -11.84 3.28 8.99
C SER A 333 -13.27 3.38 9.49
N ARG A 334 -13.78 2.35 10.17
CA ARG A 334 -15.13 2.39 10.78
C ARG A 334 -15.19 3.36 11.94
N GLU A 335 -14.19 3.38 12.81
CA GLU A 335 -14.10 4.32 13.93
C GLU A 335 -14.04 5.78 13.44
N LEU A 336 -13.23 6.05 12.41
CA LEU A 336 -13.16 7.35 11.76
C LEU A 336 -14.48 7.77 11.12
N ALA A 337 -15.19 6.84 10.45
CA ALA A 337 -16.50 7.14 9.86
C ALA A 337 -17.53 7.53 10.94
N VAL A 338 -17.54 6.82 12.07
CA VAL A 338 -18.42 7.16 13.21
C VAL A 338 -18.04 8.51 13.81
N ALA A 339 -16.75 8.80 13.98
CA ALA A 339 -16.28 10.09 14.49
C ALA A 339 -16.66 11.25 13.55
N ALA A 340 -16.47 11.08 12.24
CA ALA A 340 -16.85 12.07 11.24
C ALA A 340 -18.36 12.35 11.25
N GLN A 341 -19.19 11.32 11.39
CA GLN A 341 -20.64 11.48 11.49
C GLN A 341 -21.05 12.26 12.75
N ARG A 342 -20.42 11.98 13.90
CA ARG A 342 -20.67 12.74 15.14
C ARG A 342 -20.30 14.20 14.99
N LEU A 343 -19.14 14.48 14.41
CA LEU A 343 -18.69 15.84 14.15
C LEU A 343 -19.64 16.60 13.20
N ALA A 344 -20.12 15.94 12.15
CA ALA A 344 -21.08 16.55 11.22
C ALA A 344 -22.41 16.91 11.92
N ILE A 345 -22.92 16.03 12.79
CA ILE A 345 -24.12 16.30 13.59
C ILE A 345 -23.88 17.49 14.53
N GLU A 346 -22.71 17.55 15.17
CA GLU A 346 -22.38 18.63 16.11
C GLU A 346 -22.23 19.98 15.40
N GLN A 347 -21.57 20.01 14.23
CA GLN A 347 -21.49 21.20 13.38
C GLN A 347 -22.85 21.70 12.94
N GLU A 348 -23.73 20.78 12.50
CA GLU A 348 -25.09 21.15 12.08
C GLU A 348 -25.91 21.67 13.26
N ARG A 349 -25.79 21.06 14.45
CA ARG A 349 -26.44 21.56 15.67
C ARG A 349 -25.97 22.98 16.02
N ASN A 350 -24.67 23.24 15.92
CA ASN A 350 -24.12 24.57 16.19
C ASN A 350 -24.58 25.60 15.14
N ARG A 351 -24.63 25.22 13.86
CA ARG A 351 -25.19 26.06 12.79
C ARG A 351 -26.64 26.44 13.07
N ILE A 352 -27.49 25.46 13.39
CA ILE A 352 -28.90 25.67 13.72
C ILE A 352 -29.02 26.55 14.97
N ALA A 353 -28.24 26.29 16.02
CA ALA A 353 -28.28 27.10 17.24
C ALA A 353 -27.94 28.57 16.95
N GLN A 354 -26.98 28.82 16.08
CA GLN A 354 -26.58 30.17 15.68
C GLN A 354 -27.65 30.86 14.83
N GLU A 355 -28.22 30.16 13.85
CA GLU A 355 -29.33 30.68 13.02
C GLU A 355 -30.59 30.99 13.85
N VAL A 356 -30.92 30.13 14.81
CA VAL A 356 -32.01 30.35 15.78
C VAL A 356 -31.70 31.54 16.68
N HIS A 357 -30.46 31.65 17.19
CA HIS A 357 -30.03 32.77 18.02
C HIS A 357 -30.15 34.10 17.28
N ASP A 358 -29.69 34.17 16.04
CA ASP A 358 -29.75 35.39 15.22
C ASP A 358 -31.20 35.77 14.92
N THR A 359 -32.03 34.81 14.49
CA THR A 359 -33.44 35.06 14.15
C THR A 359 -34.26 35.48 15.38
N THR A 360 -34.06 34.79 16.50
CA THR A 360 -34.77 35.07 17.76
C THR A 360 -34.27 36.39 18.36
N GLY A 361 -32.96 36.66 18.28
CA GLY A 361 -32.37 37.92 18.70
C GLY A 361 -32.92 39.11 17.92
N HIS A 362 -33.00 39.00 16.59
CA HIS A 362 -33.57 40.06 15.74
C HIS A 362 -35.06 40.29 16.01
N THR A 363 -35.86 39.22 16.09
CA THR A 363 -37.30 39.34 16.37
C THR A 363 -37.57 39.93 17.75
N LEU A 364 -36.83 39.49 18.78
CA LEU A 364 -36.96 40.05 20.13
C LEU A 364 -36.56 41.53 20.18
N THR A 365 -35.50 41.92 19.47
CA THR A 365 -35.06 43.32 19.37
C THR A 365 -36.12 44.19 18.69
N MET A 366 -36.77 43.67 17.63
CA MET A 366 -37.87 44.36 16.94
C MET A 366 -39.10 44.50 17.85
N VAL A 367 -39.52 43.43 18.53
CA VAL A 367 -40.62 43.47 19.50
C VAL A 367 -40.32 44.47 20.63
N GLN A 368 -39.11 44.46 21.18
CA GLN A 368 -38.70 45.40 22.22
C GLN A 368 -38.71 46.85 21.73
N SER A 369 -38.33 47.09 20.47
CA SER A 369 -38.39 48.41 19.85
C SER A 369 -39.82 48.88 19.63
N LEU A 370 -40.70 48.02 19.12
CA LEU A 370 -42.13 48.29 18.95
C LEU A 370 -42.82 48.55 20.30
N LEU A 371 -42.51 47.77 21.34
CA LEU A 371 -43.03 48.00 22.69
C LEU A 371 -42.57 49.34 23.26
N ARG A 372 -41.31 49.74 23.02
CA ARG A 372 -40.81 51.06 23.40
C ARG A 372 -41.54 52.18 22.65
N LEU A 373 -41.74 52.04 21.35
CA LEU A 373 -42.49 53.02 20.55
C LEU A 373 -43.94 53.14 21.01
N ALA A 374 -44.63 52.01 21.17
CA ALA A 374 -46.00 51.96 21.69
C ALA A 374 -46.11 52.60 23.08
N ARG A 375 -45.12 52.37 23.95
CA ARG A 375 -45.05 53.03 25.25
C ARG A 375 -44.89 54.55 25.13
N VAL A 376 -44.02 55.03 24.24
CA VAL A 376 -43.83 56.47 24.02
C VAL A 376 -45.10 57.11 23.43
N GLU A 377 -45.76 56.46 22.49
CA GLU A 377 -47.04 56.93 21.95
C GLU A 377 -48.12 56.96 23.03
N TRP A 378 -48.21 55.92 23.86
CA TRP A 378 -49.14 55.87 24.98
C TRP A 378 -48.85 56.97 26.02
N GLU A 379 -47.58 57.20 26.38
CA GLU A 379 -47.21 58.27 27.32
C GLU A 379 -47.54 59.66 26.74
N LYS A 380 -47.36 59.87 25.42
CA LYS A 380 -47.75 61.13 24.75
C LYS A 380 -49.26 61.33 24.74
N GLU A 381 -50.02 60.32 24.35
CA GLU A 381 -51.48 60.40 24.28
C GLU A 381 -52.09 60.59 25.67
N ASN A 382 -51.57 59.87 26.67
CA ASN A 382 -52.00 60.03 28.06
C ASN A 382 -51.66 61.44 28.59
N ALA A 383 -50.48 61.97 28.29
CA ALA A 383 -50.12 63.35 28.65
C ALA A 383 -51.00 64.39 27.95
N ARG A 384 -51.46 64.11 26.72
CA ARG A 384 -52.40 64.96 25.99
C ARG A 384 -53.78 64.93 26.64
N LEU A 385 -54.33 63.76 26.94
CA LEU A 385 -55.61 63.61 27.62
C LEU A 385 -55.62 64.31 28.98
N VAL A 386 -54.56 64.15 29.79
CA VAL A 386 -54.43 64.85 31.08
C VAL A 386 -54.36 66.38 30.92
N ARG A 387 -53.78 66.88 29.82
CA ARG A 387 -53.79 68.32 29.51
C ARG A 387 -55.18 68.80 29.10
N GLU A 388 -55.87 68.05 28.24
CA GLU A 388 -57.22 68.37 27.79
C GLU A 388 -58.20 68.37 28.99
N GLU A 389 -58.14 67.37 29.88
CA GLU A 389 -58.92 67.36 31.13
C GLU A 389 -58.63 68.57 32.02
N ARG A 390 -57.36 68.94 32.20
CA ARG A 390 -56.99 70.13 32.98
C ARG A 390 -57.44 71.44 32.33
N GLU A 391 -57.40 71.53 31.00
CA GLU A 391 -57.88 72.70 30.27
C GLU A 391 -59.40 72.82 30.39
N GLU A 392 -60.16 71.72 30.31
CA GLU A 392 -61.59 71.69 30.56
C GLU A 392 -61.94 72.06 32.01
N GLU A 393 -61.21 71.52 33.00
CA GLU A 393 -61.39 71.85 34.41
C GLU A 393 -61.11 73.33 34.68
N ASN A 394 -60.00 73.88 34.16
CA ASN A 394 -59.68 75.30 34.28
C ASN A 394 -60.72 76.19 33.57
N ALA A 395 -61.20 75.78 32.39
CA ALA A 395 -62.23 76.52 31.68
C ALA A 395 -63.57 76.51 32.43
N ARG A 396 -63.89 75.41 33.13
CA ARG A 396 -65.06 75.30 33.99
C ARG A 396 -64.95 76.21 35.21
N LEU A 397 -63.81 76.18 35.91
CA LEU A 397 -63.55 77.08 37.04
C LEU A 397 -63.62 78.55 36.63
N ALA A 398 -63.06 78.92 35.47
CA ALA A 398 -63.16 80.28 34.94
C ALA A 398 -64.59 80.70 34.55
N ARG A 399 -65.47 79.76 34.19
CA ARG A 399 -66.90 80.03 33.98
C ARG A 399 -67.63 80.23 35.30
N GLU A 400 -67.35 79.39 36.30
CA GLU A 400 -67.91 79.52 37.65
C GLU A 400 -67.50 80.87 38.28
N GLU A 401 -66.23 81.29 38.17
CA GLU A 401 -65.76 82.60 38.62
C GLU A 401 -66.47 83.76 37.90
N ARG A 402 -66.65 83.68 36.57
CA ARG A 402 -67.39 84.69 35.80
C ARG A 402 -68.88 84.74 36.16
N GLU A 403 -69.49 83.60 36.45
CA GLU A 403 -70.88 83.54 36.91
C GLU A 403 -71.03 84.14 38.30
N GLU A 404 -70.09 83.89 39.22
CA GLU A 404 -70.06 84.54 40.54
C GLU A 404 -69.83 86.06 40.43
N GLU A 405 -68.91 86.51 39.56
CA GLU A 405 -68.66 87.92 39.31
C GLU A 405 -69.89 88.62 38.71
N ASN A 406 -70.53 88.02 37.71
CA ASN A 406 -71.77 88.53 37.12
C ASN A 406 -72.93 88.54 38.14
N ALA A 407 -73.05 87.51 38.98
CA ALA A 407 -74.06 87.47 40.03
C ALA A 407 -73.83 88.54 41.10
N ARG A 408 -72.57 88.87 41.39
CA ARG A 408 -72.20 89.96 42.29
C ARG A 408 -72.55 91.33 41.69
N LEU A 409 -72.22 91.57 40.41
CA LEU A 409 -72.60 92.78 39.69
C LEU A 409 -74.13 92.95 39.63
N ALA A 410 -74.88 91.87 39.39
CA ALA A 410 -76.34 91.91 39.39
C ALA A 410 -76.95 92.17 40.79
N ARG A 411 -76.27 91.79 41.88
CA ARG A 411 -76.67 92.16 43.25
C ARG A 411 -76.42 93.64 43.51
N GLU A 412 -75.28 94.17 43.08
CA GLU A 412 -74.95 95.60 43.19
C GLU A 412 -75.96 96.46 42.40
N GLU A 413 -76.34 96.05 41.18
CA GLU A 413 -77.41 96.72 40.40
C GLU A 413 -78.79 96.66 41.09
N ARG A 414 -79.18 95.52 41.66
CA ARG A 414 -80.45 95.38 42.40
C ARG A 414 -80.48 96.20 43.69
N GLU A 415 -79.34 96.34 44.37
CA GLU A 415 -79.22 97.20 45.55
C GLU A 415 -79.33 98.68 45.18
N GLU A 416 -78.75 99.12 44.05
CA GLU A 416 -78.96 100.47 43.53
C GLU A 416 -80.43 100.73 43.11
N GLU A 417 -81.08 99.76 42.47
CA GLU A 417 -82.48 99.87 42.05
C GLU A 417 -83.43 99.91 43.25
N ASN A 418 -83.23 99.05 44.25
CA ASN A 418 -84.01 99.08 45.50
C ASN A 418 -83.79 100.38 46.28
N ALA A 419 -82.57 100.94 46.28
CA ALA A 419 -82.29 102.24 46.88
C ALA A 419 -82.99 103.40 46.16
N ARG A 420 -83.22 103.29 44.84
CA ARG A 420 -84.05 104.26 44.08
C ARG A 420 -85.53 104.14 44.43
N LEU A 421 -86.06 102.93 44.56
CA LEU A 421 -87.47 102.68 44.91
C LEU A 421 -87.80 103.15 46.34
N ALA A 422 -86.91 102.92 47.31
CA ALA A 422 -87.08 103.40 48.69
C ALA A 422 -87.11 104.94 48.81
N ARG A 423 -86.43 105.66 47.90
CA ARG A 423 -86.48 107.14 47.84
C ARG A 423 -87.78 107.67 47.21
N ALA A 424 -88.48 106.86 46.43
CA ALA A 424 -89.77 107.22 45.85
C ALA A 424 -90.91 107.06 46.86
N GLU A 425 -90.89 105.99 47.67
CA GLU A 425 -91.92 105.75 48.70
C GLU A 425 -91.87 106.76 49.86
N GLN A 426 -90.68 107.25 50.25
CA GLN A 426 -90.55 108.31 51.27
C GLN A 426 -91.02 109.71 50.80
N GLY A 427 -91.28 109.89 49.50
CA GLY A 427 -91.76 111.15 48.93
C GLY A 427 -93.29 111.34 49.02
N GLU A 428 -94.06 110.25 49.02
CA GLU A 428 -95.54 110.32 49.02
C GLU A 428 -96.15 110.40 50.43
N GLU A 429 -95.46 109.88 51.45
CA GLU A 429 -95.96 109.86 52.84
C GLU A 429 -95.81 111.23 53.55
N ASN A 430 -94.83 112.04 53.16
CA ASN A 430 -94.58 113.38 53.73
C ASN A 430 -95.45 114.51 53.15
N ALA A 431 -96.20 114.27 52.06
CA ALA A 431 -97.03 115.29 51.41
C ALA A 431 -98.47 115.37 51.96
N GLY A 432 -98.96 114.34 52.66
CA GLY A 432 -100.32 114.28 53.21
C GLY A 432 -100.49 114.92 54.59
N LEU A 433 -99.47 114.83 55.44
CA LEU A 433 -99.51 115.29 56.84
C LEU A 433 -99.42 116.83 57.00
N ALA A 434 -99.04 117.56 55.96
CA ALA A 434 -98.89 119.02 55.99
C ALA A 434 -100.17 119.84 55.65
N ARG A 435 -101.30 119.18 55.32
CA ARG A 435 -102.58 119.87 55.02
C ARG A 435 -103.60 119.86 56.16
N ALA A 436 -103.36 119.13 57.25
CA ALA A 436 -104.31 119.02 58.37
C ALA A 436 -104.06 120.03 59.52
N GLU A 437 -102.89 120.68 59.59
CA GLU A 437 -102.53 121.57 60.71
C GLU A 437 -102.58 123.07 60.39
N ARG A 438 -103.09 123.49 59.21
CA ARG A 438 -103.05 124.91 58.78
C ARG A 438 -104.38 125.66 58.65
N GLU A 439 -105.53 125.05 58.98
CA GLU A 439 -106.80 125.78 58.95
C GLU A 439 -107.56 125.82 60.30
N GLU A 440 -107.03 125.20 61.36
CA GLU A 440 -107.58 125.32 62.73
C GLU A 440 -106.98 126.51 63.53
N GLU A 441 -106.03 127.25 62.95
CA GLU A 441 -105.33 128.39 63.60
C GLU A 441 -105.71 129.77 63.01
N ASN A 442 -106.86 129.89 62.33
CA ASN A 442 -107.32 131.19 61.79
C ASN A 442 -108.79 131.51 62.07
N ALA A 443 -109.29 131.04 63.22
CA ALA A 443 -110.52 131.53 63.85
C ALA A 443 -110.18 132.09 65.24
N GLY A 444 -109.79 133.38 65.34
CA GLY A 444 -109.61 133.94 66.68
C GLY A 444 -109.02 135.34 66.88
N LEU A 445 -108.68 136.12 65.85
CA LEU A 445 -108.20 137.49 66.04
C LEU A 445 -108.99 138.50 65.19
N ALA A 446 -109.59 139.46 65.90
CA ALA A 446 -110.27 140.68 65.44
C ALA A 446 -111.78 140.59 65.12
N ARG A 447 -112.59 140.44 66.17
CA ARG A 447 -113.72 141.36 66.38
C ARG A 447 -113.15 142.73 66.73
N ALA A 448 -113.18 143.67 65.78
CA ALA A 448 -113.11 145.11 66.05
C ALA A 448 -113.87 145.86 64.94
N GLU A 449 -115.03 146.39 65.33
CA GLU A 449 -115.68 147.63 64.81
C GLU A 449 -116.23 147.59 63.37
N GLN A 450 -117.53 147.34 63.17
CA GLN A 450 -118.68 148.28 63.25
C GLN A 450 -118.74 149.39 62.18
N GLY A 451 -119.91 149.48 61.52
CA GLY A 451 -120.47 150.72 60.96
C GLY A 451 -120.03 151.05 59.53
N GLU A 452 -120.86 150.78 58.52
CA GLU A 452 -121.95 151.66 58.01
C GLU A 452 -121.47 152.80 57.09
N GLY A 453 -122.11 152.90 55.92
CA GLY A 453 -121.93 153.95 54.90
C GLY A 453 -121.88 153.31 53.50
N ASN A 454 -122.98 153.06 52.79
CA ASN A 454 -124.02 153.98 52.32
C ASN A 454 -123.45 155.09 51.40
N ILE A 455 -124.18 155.37 50.31
CA ILE A 455 -124.12 156.58 49.45
C ILE A 455 -122.97 156.60 48.43
N ARG A 456 -123.14 156.91 47.12
CA ARG A 456 -124.27 157.14 46.21
C ARG A 456 -123.67 157.78 44.93
N LEU A 457 -124.45 157.73 43.85
CA LEU A 457 -124.61 158.75 42.79
C LEU A 457 -123.55 158.92 41.69
N ALA A 458 -123.92 158.43 40.50
CA ALA A 458 -124.43 159.20 39.34
C ALA A 458 -123.78 160.56 38.97
N ASN A 459 -123.23 160.61 37.74
CA ASN A 459 -123.39 161.68 36.74
C ASN A 459 -122.74 161.22 35.40
N GLY A 460 -123.43 161.43 34.27
CA GLY A 460 -122.84 161.41 32.92
C GLY A 460 -123.23 160.25 32.04
#